data_AF-A0A7W8KRT8-F1
#
_entry.id   AF-A0A7W8KRT8-F1
#
_cell.length_a   1.000
_cell.length_b   1.000
_cell.length_c   1.000
_cell.angle_alpha   90.00
_cell.angle_beta   90.00
_cell.angle_gamma   90.00
#
_symmetry.space_group_name_H-M   'P 1'
#
loop_
_entity.id
_entity.type
_entity.pdbx_description
1 polymer ?
#
loop_
_entity_poly.entity_id
_entity_poly.type
_entity_poly.pdbx_seq_one_letter_code
_entity_poly.pdbx_strand_id
1 'polypeptide(L)' 'MTLRILTAAAPVLLSAGCSTLPSHQQAPPAKNQIFFPGDGMGIATMTAARIYKVGEEDDLAMDTLAGYEEIE' A
#
# COMPACT_ATOMS: atom_id res chain seq x y z
N MET A 1 -11.50 -60.28 -39.49
CA MET A 1 -12.60 -59.95 -38.57
C MET A 1 -12.18 -58.75 -37.75
N THR A 2 -12.86 -57.64 -37.98
CA THR A 2 -12.72 -56.31 -37.38
C THR A 2 -13.20 -56.29 -35.92
N LEU A 3 -12.49 -55.58 -35.03
CA LEU A 3 -12.92 -54.92 -33.76
C LEU A 3 -11.74 -54.87 -32.77
N ARG A 4 -11.46 -53.82 -32.00
CA ARG A 4 -12.12 -52.53 -31.74
C ARG A 4 -11.08 -51.60 -31.08
N ILE A 5 -10.84 -50.44 -31.69
CA ILE A 5 -10.08 -49.33 -31.08
C ILE A 5 -11.02 -48.67 -30.05
N LEU A 6 -10.62 -48.59 -28.78
CA LEU A 6 -11.30 -47.74 -27.79
C LEU A 6 -10.36 -46.61 -27.37
N THR A 7 -10.62 -45.46 -27.98
CA THR A 7 -10.08 -44.13 -27.64
C THR A 7 -10.69 -43.59 -26.36
N ALA A 8 -9.88 -42.98 -25.49
CA ALA A 8 -10.23 -41.74 -24.77
C ALA A 8 -9.01 -41.26 -23.94
N ALA A 9 -8.00 -40.68 -24.60
CA ALA A 9 -7.07 -39.80 -23.90
C ALA A 9 -7.79 -38.45 -23.73
N ALA A 10 -8.28 -38.18 -22.52
CA ALA A 10 -8.84 -36.88 -22.17
C ALA A 10 -7.69 -35.86 -22.06
N PRO A 11 -7.62 -34.82 -22.90
CA PRO A 11 -6.69 -33.74 -22.66
C PRO A 11 -7.24 -32.91 -21.50
N VAL A 12 -6.65 -33.04 -20.33
CA VAL A 12 -6.84 -32.09 -19.23
C VAL A 12 -6.20 -30.77 -19.69
N LEU A 13 -7.02 -29.88 -20.25
CA LEU A 13 -6.67 -28.50 -20.53
C LEU A 13 -6.49 -27.79 -19.18
N LEU A 14 -5.25 -27.76 -18.70
CA LEU A 14 -4.83 -26.97 -17.56
C LEU A 14 -4.92 -25.49 -17.99
N SER A 15 -6.04 -24.83 -17.70
CA SER A 15 -6.15 -23.38 -17.86
C SER A 15 -5.14 -22.73 -16.92
N ALA A 16 -4.01 -22.28 -17.47
CA ALA A 16 -3.11 -21.38 -16.80
C ALA A 16 -3.87 -20.08 -16.51
N GLY A 17 -4.43 -19.99 -15.31
CA GLY A 17 -4.96 -18.74 -14.76
C GLY A 17 -3.79 -17.79 -14.60
N CYS A 18 -3.51 -16.99 -15.64
CA CYS A 18 -2.67 -15.82 -15.51
C CYS A 18 -3.48 -14.82 -14.69
N SER A 19 -3.27 -14.82 -13.37
CA SER A 19 -3.74 -13.76 -12.51
C SER A 19 -3.07 -12.47 -12.98
N THR A 20 -3.82 -11.61 -13.68
CA THR A 20 -3.44 -10.23 -13.91
C THR A 20 -3.43 -9.54 -12.55
N LEU A 21 -2.28 -9.56 -11.89
CA LEU A 21 -2.07 -8.75 -10.70
C LEU A 21 -2.30 -7.29 -11.09
N PRO A 22 -3.05 -6.49 -10.32
CA PRO A 22 -3.16 -5.07 -10.57
C PRO A 22 -1.74 -4.50 -10.57
N SER A 23 -1.34 -3.90 -11.69
CA SER A 23 -0.12 -3.10 -11.73
C SER A 23 -0.35 -1.94 -10.78
N HIS A 24 0.31 -1.98 -9.62
CA HIS A 24 0.35 -0.83 -8.72
C HIS A 24 0.98 0.31 -9.51
N GLN A 25 0.16 1.26 -9.95
CA GLN A 25 0.62 2.42 -10.70
C GLN A 25 1.58 3.17 -9.80
N GLN A 26 2.87 2.98 -10.05
CA GLN A 26 3.91 3.61 -9.27
C GLN A 26 3.83 5.11 -9.52
N ALA A 27 3.52 5.86 -8.45
CA ALA A 27 3.50 7.31 -8.52
C ALA A 27 4.83 7.80 -9.10
N PRO A 28 4.81 8.87 -9.93
CA PRO A 28 6.04 9.42 -10.49
C PRO A 28 7.01 9.76 -9.34
N PRO A 29 8.32 9.57 -9.54
CA PRO A 29 9.29 9.80 -8.48
C PRO A 29 9.22 11.25 -8.00
N ALA A 30 9.21 11.45 -6.68
CA ALA A 30 9.21 12.77 -6.08
C ALA A 30 10.49 13.51 -6.47
N LYS A 31 10.34 14.76 -6.94
CA LYS A 31 11.50 15.58 -7.35
C LYS A 31 12.39 15.99 -6.17
N ASN A 32 11.77 16.22 -5.01
CA ASN A 32 12.43 16.67 -3.79
C ASN A 32 11.98 15.80 -2.61
N GLN A 33 12.90 15.41 -1.76
CA GLN A 33 12.62 14.73 -0.50
C GLN A 33 13.17 15.57 0.65
N ILE A 34 12.27 16.04 1.52
CA ILE A 34 12.62 16.78 2.72
C ILE A 34 12.31 15.86 3.90
N PHE A 35 13.34 15.54 4.68
CA PHE A 35 13.23 14.67 5.84
C PHE A 35 13.42 15.47 7.12
N PHE A 36 12.46 15.38 8.03
CA PHE A 36 12.48 16.05 9.33
C PHE A 36 12.75 15.01 10.44
N PRO A 37 14.02 14.80 10.84
CA PRO A 37 14.33 13.86 11.92
C PRO A 37 13.88 14.43 13.26
N GLY A 38 13.01 13.71 13.96
CA GLY A 38 12.59 14.02 15.32
C GLY A 38 13.34 13.21 16.35
N ASP A 39 14.58 13.58 16.65
CA ASP A 39 15.36 12.91 17.69
C ASP A 39 14.68 13.08 19.06
N GLY A 40 14.28 11.96 19.68
CA GLY A 40 13.48 11.95 20.91
C GLY A 40 12.05 12.51 20.77
N MET A 41 11.58 12.83 19.56
CA MET A 41 10.22 13.37 19.32
C MET A 41 9.20 12.25 19.10
N GLY A 42 8.90 11.50 20.15
CA GLY A 42 7.80 10.55 20.16
C GLY A 42 6.43 11.22 20.38
N ILE A 43 5.37 10.40 20.47
CA ILE A 43 4.00 10.89 20.64
C ILE A 43 3.85 11.76 21.91
N ALA A 44 4.43 11.36 23.04
CA ALA A 44 4.31 12.12 24.29
C ALA A 44 4.95 13.52 24.21
N THR A 45 6.14 13.63 23.60
CA THR A 45 6.82 14.92 23.44
C THR A 45 6.13 15.78 22.39
N MET A 46 5.54 15.19 21.35
CA MET A 46 4.69 15.89 20.38
C MET A 46 3.41 16.45 21.03
N THR A 47 2.71 15.66 21.85
CA THR A 47 1.52 16.11 22.60
C THR A 47 1.86 17.24 23.56
N ALA A 48 2.97 17.12 24.31
CA ALA A 48 3.42 18.20 25.19
C ALA A 48 3.72 19.49 24.42
N ALA A 49 4.38 19.38 23.26
CA ALA A 49 4.66 20.51 22.39
C ALA A 49 3.39 21.17 21.84
N ARG A 50 2.37 20.37 21.47
CA ARG A 50 1.07 20.87 21.01
C ARG A 50 0.37 21.67 22.10
N ILE A 51 0.18 21.07 23.28
CA ILE A 51 -0.48 21.72 24.42
C ILE A 51 0.24 23.02 24.79
N TYR A 52 1.58 23.02 24.78
CA TYR A 52 2.37 24.21 25.10
C TYR A 52 2.26 25.31 24.04
N LYS A 53 2.26 24.96 22.75
CA LYS A 53 2.36 25.94 21.66
C LYS A 53 1.01 26.48 21.20
N VAL A 54 0.00 25.61 21.11
CA VAL A 54 -1.30 25.92 20.52
C VAL A 54 -2.48 25.55 21.43
N GLY A 55 -2.27 24.71 22.45
CA GLY A 55 -3.32 24.27 23.36
C GLY A 55 -3.85 22.86 23.03
N GLU A 56 -4.98 22.48 23.62
CA GLU A 56 -5.57 21.14 23.45
C GLU A 56 -6.41 20.98 22.18
N GLU A 57 -6.98 22.08 21.68
CA GLU A 57 -7.98 22.07 20.59
C GLU A 57 -7.38 22.37 19.20
N ASP A 58 -6.14 22.88 19.15
CA ASP A 58 -5.46 23.29 17.94
C ASP A 58 -4.33 22.33 17.56
N ASP A 59 -3.95 22.33 16.29
CA ASP A 59 -2.96 21.42 15.71
C ASP A 59 -1.59 22.07 15.48
N LEU A 60 -0.53 21.27 15.59
CA LEU A 60 0.79 21.66 15.10
C LEU A 60 0.83 21.52 13.58
N ALA A 61 1.71 22.27 12.91
CA ALA A 61 1.93 22.12 11.47
C ALA A 61 2.28 20.67 11.06
N MET A 62 2.93 19.90 11.95
CA MET A 62 3.23 18.48 11.72
C MET A 62 1.98 17.58 11.74
N ASP A 63 0.93 17.95 12.47
CA ASP A 63 -0.32 17.18 12.55
C ASP A 63 -1.15 17.30 11.27
N THR A 64 -0.99 18.42 10.56
CA THR A 64 -1.65 18.69 9.27
C THR A 64 -0.96 18.04 8.06
N LEU A 65 0.16 17.35 8.28
CA LEU A 65 0.82 16.61 7.20
C LEU A 65 -0.10 15.47 6.76
N ALA A 66 -0.55 15.51 5.51
CA ALA A 66 -1.39 14.47 4.94
C ALA A 66 -0.66 13.13 5.00
N GLY A 67 -1.07 12.26 5.92
CA GLY A 67 -0.78 10.84 5.88
C GLY A 67 -1.67 10.21 4.82
N TYR A 68 -1.04 9.52 3.86
CA TYR A 68 -1.63 8.75 2.77
C TYR A 68 -3.17 8.66 2.81
N GLU A 69 -3.86 9.28 1.84
CA GLU A 69 -5.26 8.95 1.58
C GLU A 69 -5.36 7.43 1.44
N GLU A 70 -6.23 6.79 2.22
CA GLU A 70 -6.56 5.38 2.02
C GLU A 70 -7.04 5.24 0.58
N ILE A 71 -6.21 4.61 -0.23
CA ILE A 71 -6.55 4.22 -1.59
C ILE A 71 -7.58 3.09 -1.41
N GLU A 72 -8.86 3.38 -1.59
CA GLU A 72 -9.91 2.37 -1.75
C GLU A 72 -9.63 1.47 -2.96
#